data_AF-A0A963GML2-F1
#
_entry.id   AF-A0A963GML2-F1
#
_cell.length_a   1.000
_cell.length_b   1.000
_cell.length_c   1.000
_cell.angle_alpha   90.00
_cell.angle_beta   90.00
_cell.angle_gamma   90.00
#
_symmetry.space_group_name_H-M   'P 1'
#
loop_
_entity.id
_entity.type
_entity.pdbx_description
1 polymer ?
#
loop_
_entity_poly.entity_id
_entity_poly.type
_entity_poly.pdbx_seq_one_letter_code
_entity_poly.pdbx_strand_id
1 'polypeptide(L)' 'KEAVYEAKRCLSCGNCYECDGCFGACPEDAVIKLGPGKRYRYNYDLCTGCAVCFEQCPCHAIEMIPEPAEA' A
#
# COMPACT_ATOMS: atom_id res chain seq x y z
N LYS A 1 22.82 -15.32 -14.71
CA LYS A 1 22.21 -14.13 -15.34
C LYS A 1 20.83 -13.84 -14.76
N GLU A 2 20.02 -14.87 -14.50
CA GLU A 2 18.71 -14.76 -13.82
C GLU A 2 18.80 -14.10 -12.45
N ALA A 3 19.77 -14.48 -11.60
CA ALA A 3 19.93 -13.87 -10.27
C ALA A 3 20.08 -12.33 -10.28
N VAL A 4 20.74 -11.75 -11.29
CA VAL A 4 20.90 -10.29 -11.41
C VAL A 4 19.62 -9.62 -11.92
N TYR A 5 18.86 -10.31 -12.78
CA TYR A 5 17.58 -9.82 -13.27
C TYR A 5 16.51 -9.83 -12.16
N GLU A 6 16.44 -10.91 -11.39
CA GLU A 6 15.55 -11.03 -10.24
C GLU A 6 15.91 -10.02 -9.13
N ALA A 7 17.20 -9.81 -8.87
CA ALA A 7 17.63 -8.81 -7.89
C ALA A 7 17.23 -7.37 -8.25
N LYS A 8 17.09 -7.02 -9.54
CA LYS A 8 16.57 -5.70 -9.95
C LYS A 8 15.07 -5.55 -9.69
N ARG A 9 14.35 -6.67 -9.60
CA ARG A 9 12.94 -6.72 -9.26
C ARG A 9 12.71 -6.59 -7.76
N CYS A 10 13.76 -6.52 -6.93
CA CYS A 10 13.65 -6.40 -5.47
C CYS A 10 12.62 -5.35 -5.07
N LEU A 11 11.46 -5.82 -4.64
CA LEU A 11 10.29 -5.07 -4.23
C LEU A 11 10.50 -4.47 -2.84
N SER A 12 11.66 -3.88 -2.54
CA SER A 12 12.06 -3.30 -1.25
C SER A 12 11.30 -3.96 -0.06
N CYS A 13 11.60 -5.23 0.24
CA CYS A 13 10.77 -6.05 1.14
C CYS A 13 10.38 -5.29 2.43
N GLY A 14 9.09 -5.13 2.68
CA GLY A 14 8.54 -4.39 3.83
C GLY A 14 8.54 -2.86 3.69
N ASN A 15 9.06 -2.31 2.60
CA ASN A 15 9.17 -0.88 2.36
C ASN A 15 8.43 -0.46 1.08
N CYS A 16 7.60 0.58 1.20
CA CYS A 16 6.89 1.13 0.06
C CYS A 16 7.87 1.75 -0.95
N TYR A 17 7.74 1.35 -2.22
CA TYR A 17 8.51 1.87 -3.35
C TYR A 17 7.65 2.66 -4.35
N GLU A 18 6.48 3.15 -3.89
CA GLU A 18 5.60 4.05 -4.64
C GLU A 18 5.05 3.47 -5.97
N CYS A 19 4.72 2.18 -5.99
CA CYS A 19 4.23 1.46 -7.17
C CYS A 19 2.81 1.78 -7.66
N ASP A 20 2.09 2.66 -6.95
CA ASP A 20 0.68 3.01 -7.19
C ASP A 20 -0.34 1.85 -7.11
N GLY A 21 0.08 0.63 -6.78
CA GLY A 21 -0.82 -0.54 -6.68
C GLY A 21 -1.94 -0.36 -5.66
N CYS A 22 -1.62 0.13 -4.45
CA CYS A 22 -2.64 0.41 -3.43
C CYS A 22 -3.56 1.58 -3.82
N PHE A 23 -3.03 2.57 -4.54
CA PHE A 23 -3.78 3.74 -5.00
C PHE A 23 -4.82 3.35 -6.04
N GLY A 24 -4.42 2.60 -7.07
CA GLY A 24 -5.34 2.18 -8.14
C GLY A 24 -6.32 1.07 -7.73
N ALA A 25 -6.02 0.31 -6.66
CA ALA A 25 -6.86 -0.80 -6.22
C ALA A 25 -7.95 -0.39 -5.21
N CYS A 26 -7.90 0.82 -4.65
CA CYS A 26 -8.87 1.26 -3.65
C CYS A 26 -10.22 1.57 -4.32
N PRO A 27 -11.31 0.85 -3.97
CA PRO A 27 -12.62 1.11 -4.58
C PRO A 27 -13.29 2.40 -4.09
N GLU A 28 -12.89 2.90 -2.92
CA GLU A 28 -13.49 4.07 -2.27
C GLU A 28 -12.67 5.37 -2.45
N ASP A 29 -11.62 5.33 -3.29
CA ASP A 29 -10.66 6.43 -3.46
C ASP A 29 -10.06 6.95 -2.12
N ALA A 30 -9.99 6.09 -1.11
CA ALA A 30 -9.50 6.42 0.23
C ALA A 30 -7.96 6.58 0.29
N VAL A 31 -7.22 6.21 -0.76
CA VAL A 31 -5.75 6.30 -0.80
C VAL A 31 -5.33 7.60 -1.46
N ILE A 32 -4.56 8.41 -0.75
CA ILE A 32 -4.13 9.74 -1.18
C ILE A 32 -2.63 9.72 -1.50
N LYS A 33 -2.26 10.05 -2.74
CA LYS A 33 -0.86 10.20 -3.16
C LYS A 33 -0.30 11.54 -2.68
N LEU A 34 0.76 11.52 -1.87
CA LEU A 34 1.33 12.73 -1.26
C LEU A 34 2.41 13.43 -2.11
N GLY A 35 2.77 12.83 -3.25
CA GLY A 35 3.83 13.30 -4.15
C GLY A 35 5.13 12.47 -4.04
N PRO A 36 6.13 12.75 -4.89
CA PRO A 36 7.35 11.94 -4.99
C PRO A 36 8.11 11.82 -3.66
N GLY A 37 8.46 10.59 -3.28
CA GLY A 37 9.18 10.30 -2.04
C GLY A 37 8.36 10.44 -0.75
N LYS A 38 7.07 10.80 -0.87
CA LYS A 38 6.18 11.02 0.28
C LYS A 38 5.17 9.88 0.47
N ARG A 39 5.15 8.89 -0.42
CA ARG A 39 4.27 7.71 -0.33
C ARG A 39 2.79 8.12 -0.29
N TYR A 40 1.99 7.37 0.48
CA TYR A 40 0.53 7.48 0.53
C TYR A 40 0.03 7.78 1.94
N ARG A 41 -1.13 8.44 2.00
CA ARG A 41 -1.96 8.58 3.20
C ARG A 41 -3.29 7.88 2.96
N TYR A 42 -3.95 7.45 4.03
CA TYR A 42 -5.29 6.88 3.97
C TYR A 42 -6.28 7.87 4.59
N ASN A 43 -7.37 8.14 3.87
CA ASN A 43 -8.53 8.82 4.42
C ASN A 43 -9.41 7.77 5.10
N TYR A 44 -9.35 7.71 6.44
CA TYR A 44 -10.10 6.73 7.20
C TYR A 44 -11.61 6.99 7.18
N ASP A 45 -12.06 8.21 6.88
CA ASP A 45 -13.50 8.51 6.74
C ASP A 45 -14.13 7.86 5.50
N LEU A 46 -13.30 7.54 4.48
CA LEU A 46 -13.72 6.83 3.27
C LEU A 46 -13.32 5.36 3.29
N CYS A 47 -12.47 4.95 4.24
CA CYS A 47 -11.96 3.59 4.29
C CYS A 47 -13.02 2.66 4.86
N THR A 48 -13.42 1.64 4.10
CA THR A 48 -14.41 0.63 4.53
C THR A 48 -13.77 -0.62 5.16
N GLY A 49 -12.45 -0.64 5.31
CA GLY A 49 -11.73 -1.80 5.87
C GLY A 49 -11.67 -3.02 4.94
N CYS A 50 -11.92 -2.87 3.63
CA CYS A 50 -12.01 -3.98 2.67
C CYS A 50 -10.69 -4.74 2.39
N ALA A 51 -9.56 -4.28 2.93
CA ALA A 51 -8.23 -4.89 2.81
C ALA A 51 -7.62 -5.03 1.40
N VAL A 52 -8.29 -4.59 0.33
CA VAL A 52 -7.77 -4.72 -1.05
C VAL A 52 -6.41 -4.04 -1.22
N CYS A 53 -6.20 -2.86 -0.65
CA CYS A 53 -4.91 -2.16 -0.74
C CYS A 53 -3.77 -2.95 -0.07
N PHE A 54 -4.06 -3.68 1.01
CA PHE A 54 -3.14 -4.54 1.72
C PHE A 54 -2.76 -5.76 0.88
N GLU A 55 -3.75 -6.47 0.33
CA GLU A 55 -3.54 -7.65 -0.53
C GLU A 55 -2.76 -7.33 -1.80
N GLN A 56 -2.99 -6.15 -2.37
CA GLN A 56 -2.32 -5.72 -3.60
C GLN A 56 -0.89 -5.23 -3.37
N CYS A 57 -0.43 -5.08 -2.13
CA CYS A 57 0.91 -4.55 -1.85
C CYS A 57 1.97 -5.66 -1.99
N PRO A 58 2.75 -5.68 -3.09
CA PRO A 58 3.67 -6.80 -3.35
C PRO A 58 4.90 -6.80 -2.44
N CYS A 59 5.12 -5.69 -1.72
CA CYS A 59 6.17 -5.54 -0.73
C CYS A 59 5.67 -5.64 0.71
N HIS A 60 4.36 -5.86 0.93
CA HIS A 60 3.73 -5.91 2.25
C HIS A 60 4.08 -4.70 3.13
N ALA A 61 4.07 -3.50 2.55
CA ALA A 61 4.38 -2.24 3.25
C ALA A 61 3.17 -1.63 3.99
N ILE A 62 2.04 -2.35 4.03
CA ILE A 62 0.79 -1.92 4.67
C ILE A 62 0.48 -2.90 5.79
N GLU A 63 0.07 -2.38 6.94
CA GLU A 63 -0.42 -3.16 8.08
C GLU A 63 -1.89 -2.81 8.32
N MET A 64 -2.72 -3.83 8.49
CA MET A 64 -4.14 -3.66 8.83
C MET A 64 -4.28 -3.54 10.34
N ILE A 65 -4.93 -2.47 10.80
CA ILE A 65 -5.27 -2.27 12.20
C ILE A 65 -6.78 -2.38 12.40
N PRO A 66 -7.26 -2.94 13.51
CA PRO A 66 -8.68 -2.91 13.85
C PRO A 66 -9.16 -1.46 14.01
N GLU A 67 -10.41 -1.20 13.63
CA GLU A 67 -11.04 0.07 14.02
C GLU A 67 -11.11 0.17 15.54
N PRO A 68 -10.85 1.36 16.12
CA PRO A 68 -11.01 1.55 17.55
C PRO A 68 -12.47 1.30 17.91
N ALA A 69 -12.71 0.35 18.82
CA ALA A 69 -14.02 0.17 19.41
C ALA A 69 -14.37 1.47 20.17
N GLU A 70 -15.46 2.12 19.75
CA GLU A 70 -15.99 3.28 20.45
C GLU A 70 -16.23 2.90 21.92
N ALA A 71 -15.65 3.68 22.84
CA ALA A 71 -15.70 3.46 24.28
C ALA A 71 -17.03 3.90 24.90
#